data_AF-A0A259BAM6-F1
#
_entry.id   AF-A0A259BAM6-F1
#
_cell.length_a   1.000
_cell.length_b   1.000
_cell.length_c   1.000
_cell.angle_alpha   90.00
_cell.angle_beta   90.00
_cell.angle_gamma   90.00
#
_symmetry.space_group_name_H-M   'P 1'
#
loop_
_entity.id
_entity.type
_entity.pdbx_description
1 polymer ?
#
loop_
_entity_poly.entity_id
_entity_poly.type
_entity_poly.pdbx_seq_one_letter_code
_entity_poly.pdbx_strand_id
1 'polypeptide(L)' 'LRIGLSLQSLHNGETWQHEPLRLSAFIEAPTDALDRIIQDQPMLQQLVDNHWLNLCQIDEAGKVKRRFAHSDWRQE' A
#
# COMPACT_ATOMS: atom_id res chain seq x y z
N LEU A 1 12.33 -14.71 17.85
CA LEU A 1 11.50 -14.99 16.66
C LEU A 1 12.18 -14.41 15.44
N ARG A 2 12.35 -15.17 14.35
CA ARG A 2 12.63 -14.57 13.04
C ARG A 2 11.32 -14.04 12.47
N ILE A 3 11.34 -12.81 12.01
CA ILE A 3 10.24 -12.14 11.31
C ILE A 3 10.12 -12.74 9.91
N GLY A 4 8.90 -13.12 9.52
CA GLY A 4 8.57 -13.69 8.22
C GLY A 4 8.05 -15.13 8.29
N LEU A 5 7.30 -15.54 7.27
CA LEU A 5 6.88 -16.92 7.07
C LEU A 5 8.09 -17.80 6.71
N SER A 6 8.09 -19.05 7.19
CA SER A 6 9.06 -20.06 6.74
C SER A 6 9.00 -20.22 5.22
N LEU A 7 10.15 -20.46 4.57
CA LEU A 7 10.19 -20.70 3.13
C LEU A 7 9.30 -21.89 2.74
N GLN A 8 9.21 -22.90 3.61
CA GLN A 8 8.32 -24.05 3.45
C GLN A 8 6.82 -23.70 3.43
N SER A 9 6.45 -22.53 3.96
CA SER A 9 5.09 -22.01 3.92
C SER A 9 4.80 -21.23 2.65
N LEU A 10 5.83 -20.83 1.89
CA LEU A 10 5.69 -20.06 0.65
C LEU A 10 6.01 -20.90 -0.59
N HIS A 11 6.81 -21.95 -0.43
CA HIS A 11 7.39 -22.72 -1.53
C HIS A 11 7.38 -24.21 -1.20
N ASN A 12 6.92 -25.03 -2.14
CA ASN A 12 6.85 -26.49 -1.96
C ASN A 12 8.13 -27.24 -2.41
N GLY A 13 9.11 -26.51 -2.96
CA GLY A 13 10.34 -27.08 -3.52
C GLY A 13 10.42 -26.97 -5.05
N GLU A 14 9.29 -26.77 -5.72
CA GLU A 14 9.17 -26.64 -7.17
C GLU A 14 8.50 -25.33 -7.58
N THR A 15 7.47 -24.89 -6.83
CA THR A 15 6.67 -23.71 -7.14
C THR A 15 6.32 -22.89 -5.88
N TRP A 16 6.07 -21.60 -6.10
CA TRP A 16 5.47 -20.71 -5.10
C TRP A 16 4.00 -21.07 -4.88
N GLN A 17 3.61 -21.22 -3.62
CA GLN A 17 2.26 -21.66 -3.21
C GLN A 17 1.37 -20.48 -2.80
N HIS A 18 1.97 -19.34 -2.43
CA HIS A 18 1.24 -18.16 -1.99
C HIS A 18 1.76 -16.91 -2.70
N GLU A 19 0.85 -16.21 -3.37
CA GLU A 19 1.13 -14.88 -3.89
C GLU A 19 1.00 -13.84 -2.77
N PRO A 20 1.92 -12.86 -2.69
CA PRO A 20 1.84 -11.82 -1.67
C PRO A 20 0.62 -10.92 -1.92
N LEU A 21 -0.39 -11.08 -1.09
CA LEU A 21 -1.56 -10.20 -1.07
C LEU A 21 -1.21 -8.89 -0.34
N ARG A 22 -1.59 -7.76 -0.93
CA ARG A 22 -1.48 -6.43 -0.31
C ARG A 22 -2.87 -5.84 -0.17
N LEU A 23 -3.11 -5.19 0.96
CA LEU A 23 -4.35 -4.47 1.20
C LEU A 23 -4.40 -3.23 0.30
N SER A 24 -5.55 -2.98 -0.32
CA SER A 24 -5.84 -1.74 -1.04
C SER A 24 -6.92 -0.97 -0.31
N ALA A 25 -6.62 0.28 0.05
CA ALA A 25 -7.54 1.19 0.71
C ALA A 25 -7.95 2.28 -0.28
N PHE A 26 -9.26 2.40 -0.52
CA PHE A 26 -9.85 3.42 -1.38
C PHE A 26 -10.50 4.48 -0.51
N ILE A 27 -10.07 5.74 -0.63
CA ILE A 27 -10.51 6.84 0.20
C ILE A 27 -10.94 8.01 -0.67
N GLU A 28 -12.17 8.48 -0.46
CA GLU A 28 -12.70 9.69 -1.09
C GLU A 28 -12.30 10.91 -0.25
N ALA A 29 -11.16 11.51 -0.58
CA ALA A 29 -10.63 12.67 0.11
C ALA A 29 -9.66 13.46 -0.79
N PRO A 30 -9.42 14.75 -0.53
CA PRO A 30 -8.38 15.51 -1.21
C PRO A 30 -6.99 14.90 -0.96
N THR A 31 -6.14 14.85 -2.00
CA THR A 31 -4.78 14.28 -1.91
C THR A 31 -3.92 15.02 -0.88
N ASP A 32 -4.06 16.34 -0.75
CA ASP A 32 -3.34 17.16 0.24
C ASP A 32 -3.68 16.75 1.69
N ALA A 33 -4.97 16.48 1.96
CA ALA A 33 -5.40 16.02 3.27
C ALA A 33 -4.85 14.62 3.59
N LEU A 34 -4.82 13.72 2.61
CA LEU A 34 -4.22 12.40 2.76
C LEU A 34 -2.72 12.50 3.02
N ASP A 35 -1.99 13.30 2.23
CA ASP A 35 -0.55 13.49 2.40
C ASP A 35 -0.20 14.07 3.76
N ARG A 36 -0.96 15.05 4.24
CA ARG A 36 -0.78 15.62 5.58
C ARG A 36 -0.94 14.57 6.68
N ILE A 37 -2.02 13.77 6.63
CA ILE A 37 -2.27 12.72 7.63
C ILE A 37 -1.15 11.67 7.61
N ILE A 38 -0.67 11.29 6.43
CA ILE A 38 0.43 10.32 6.28
C ILE A 38 1.73 10.88 6.85
N GLN A 39 2.03 12.14 6.60
CA GLN A 39 3.22 12.82 7.13
C GLN A 39 3.17 12.96 8.65
N ASP A 40 1.99 13.24 9.22
CA ASP A 40 1.79 13.39 10.67
C ASP A 40 1.85 12.04 11.43
N GLN A 41 1.78 10.90 10.73
CA GLN A 41 1.71 9.57 11.33
C GLN A 41 2.84 8.65 10.81
N PRO A 42 3.95 8.48 11.56
CA PRO A 42 5.11 7.69 11.13
C PRO A 42 4.78 6.25 10.70
N MET A 43 3.79 5.63 11.36
CA MET A 43 3.34 4.28 11.01
C MET A 43 2.70 4.23 9.61
N LEU A 44 1.87 5.22 9.26
CA LEU A 44 1.25 5.29 7.94
C LEU A 44 2.28 5.56 6.86
N GLN A 45 3.24 6.45 7.13
CA GLN A 45 4.37 6.69 6.25
C GLN A 45 5.13 5.39 5.95
N GLN A 46 5.46 4.61 7.00
CA GLN A 46 6.13 3.31 6.82
C GLN A 46 5.30 2.31 6.01
N LEU A 47 3.98 2.26 6.20
CA LEU A 47 3.13 1.34 5.45
C LEU A 47 3.02 1.72 3.97
N VAL A 48 2.87 3.01 3.67
CA VAL A 48 2.66 3.49 2.29
C VAL A 48 3.99 3.53 1.53
N ASP A 49 5.06 4.09 2.10
CA ASP A 49 6.33 4.26 1.39
C ASP A 49 7.06 2.92 1.17
N ASN A 50 6.90 1.95 2.08
CA ASN A 50 7.38 0.57 1.88
C ASN A 50 6.42 -0.30 1.06
N HIS A 51 5.37 0.30 0.47
CA HIS A 51 4.37 -0.36 -0.36
C HIS A 51 3.59 -1.48 0.34
N TRP A 52 3.52 -1.52 1.68
CA TRP A 52 2.75 -2.54 2.41
C TRP A 52 1.24 -2.31 2.34
N LEU A 53 0.83 -1.08 2.03
CA LEU A 53 -0.56 -0.69 1.77
C LEU A 53 -0.64 0.05 0.44
N ASN A 54 -1.56 -0.37 -0.45
CA ASN A 54 -1.88 0.39 -1.65
C ASN A 54 -2.91 1.46 -1.27
N LEU A 55 -2.53 2.73 -1.31
CA LEU A 55 -3.43 3.83 -1.04
C LEU A 55 -3.97 4.40 -2.35
N CYS A 56 -5.29 4.35 -2.51
CA CYS A 56 -6.00 4.86 -3.67
C CYS A 56 -6.92 6.01 -3.22
N GLN A 57 -6.78 7.15 -3.87
CA GLN A 57 -7.65 8.30 -3.71
C GLN A 57 -8.74 8.26 -4.80
N ILE A 58 -9.98 8.51 -4.40
CA ILE A 58 -11.11 8.69 -5.31
C ILE A 58 -11.42 10.19 -5.36
N ASP A 59 -11.38 10.78 -6.55
CA ASP A 59 -11.77 12.18 -6.76
C ASP A 59 -13.29 12.35 -6.85
N GLU A 60 -13.75 13.60 -6.81
CA GLU A 60 -15.19 13.93 -6.88
C GLU A 60 -15.85 13.46 -8.18
N ALA A 61 -15.07 13.19 -9.23
CA ALA A 61 -15.54 12.65 -10.50
C ALA A 61 -15.46 11.11 -10.55
N GLY A 62 -15.10 10.45 -9.44
CA GLY A 62 -14.96 9.00 -9.33
C GLY A 62 -13.68 8.43 -9.94
N LYS A 63 -12.70 9.26 -10.33
CA LYS A 63 -11.43 8.77 -10.86
C LYS A 63 -10.50 8.36 -9.72
N VAL A 64 -9.75 7.29 -9.97
CA VAL A 64 -8.82 6.72 -9.00
C VAL A 64 -7.40 7.19 -9.28
N LYS A 65 -6.72 7.65 -8.24
CA LYS A 65 -5.28 7.89 -8.24
C LYS A 65 -4.62 7.01 -7.18
N ARG A 66 -3.54 6.35 -7.51
CA ARG A 66 -2.73 5.59 -6.56
C ARG A 66 -1.57 6.43 -6.05
N ARG A 67 -1.33 6.38 -4.74
CA ARG A 67 -0.16 6.98 -4.11
C ARG A 67 1.02 6.00 -4.09
N PHE A 68 2.17 6.46 -4.55
CA PHE A 68 3.47 5.80 -4.43
C PHE A 68 4.30 6.49 -3.34
N ALA A 69 5.52 5.99 -3.11
CA ALA A 69 6.43 6.59 -2.14
C ALA A 69 6.69 8.08 -2.43
N HIS A 70 6.94 8.88 -1.39
CA HIS A 70 7.26 10.32 -1.51
C HIS A 70 6.15 11.19 -2.11
N SER A 71 4.88 10.88 -1.82
CA SER A 71 3.72 11.68 -2.27
C SER A 71 3.54 11.73 -3.79
N ASP A 72 4.03 10.72 -4.50
CA ASP A 72 3.85 10.59 -5.95
C ASP A 72 2.47 9.98 -6.26
N TRP A 73 1.56 10.79 -6.79
CA TRP A 73 0.22 10.34 -7.19
C TRP A 73 0.17 10.06 -8.69
N ARG A 74 -0.24 8.84 -9.07
CA ARG A 74 -0.43 8.44 -10.47
C ARG A 74 -1.85 7.99 -10.71
N GLN A 75 -2.36 8.30 -11.90
CA GLN A 75 -3.66 7.81 -12.33
C GLN A 75 -3.56 6.32 -12.65
N GLU A 76 -4.54 5.53 -12.16
CA GLU A 76 -4.70 4.12 -12.59
C GLU A 76 -5.48 4.02 -13.91
#